data_AF-A0A6H1ZZA4-F1
#
_entry.id   AF-A0A6H1ZZA4-F1
#
_cell.length_a   1.000
_cell.length_b   1.000
_cell.length_c   1.000
_cell.angle_alpha   90.00
_cell.angle_beta   90.00
_cell.angle_gamma   90.00
#
_symmetry.space_group_name_H-M   'P 1'
#
loop_
_entity.id
_entity.type
_entity.pdbx_description
1 polymer ?
#
loop_
_entity_poly.entity_id
_entity_poly.type
_entity_poly.pdbx_seq_one_letter_code
_entity_poly.pdbx_strand_id
1 'polypeptide(L)'
;MEFLRALSQVGYDMNYEPTITSGGDGEHMEGSLHYKGLAWDLRVRDCPDRPRFAKLLDAILNVAVDNWDVLYGDQHHLNHVHVEYDPKGR
;
A
#
# COMPACT_ATOMS: atom_id res chain seq x y z
N MET A 1 -2.72 -12.35 -5.17
CA MET A 1 -1.27 -12.62 -5.30
C MET A 1 -0.50 -11.43 -5.87
N GLU A 2 -1.15 -10.49 -6.57
CA GLU A 2 -0.47 -9.33 -7.19
C GLU A 2 0.22 -8.40 -6.18
N PHE A 3 -0.42 -8.10 -5.04
CA PHE A 3 0.14 -7.17 -4.05
C PHE A 3 1.54 -7.52 -3.55
N LEU A 4 1.74 -8.75 -3.04
CA LEU A 4 3.05 -9.14 -2.49
C LEU A 4 4.14 -9.17 -3.57
N ARG A 5 3.79 -9.46 -4.82
CA ARG A 5 4.74 -9.42 -5.95
C ARG A 5 5.14 -7.98 -6.25
N ALA A 6 4.18 -7.07 -6.35
CA ALA A 6 4.44 -5.65 -6.55
C ALA A 6 5.30 -5.08 -5.40
N LEU A 7 4.93 -5.39 -4.15
CA LEU A 7 5.67 -4.95 -2.97
C LEU A 7 7.12 -5.44 -2.98
N SER A 8 7.32 -6.73 -3.29
CA SER A 8 8.67 -7.31 -3.39
C SER A 8 9.49 -6.69 -4.52
N GLN A 9 8.87 -6.37 -5.66
CA GLN A 9 9.54 -5.71 -6.78
C GLN A 9 10.00 -4.30 -6.42
N VAL A 10 9.13 -3.48 -5.82
CA VAL A 10 9.49 -2.13 -5.36
C VAL A 10 10.62 -2.19 -4.34
N GLY A 11 10.55 -3.14 -3.40
CA GLY A 11 11.62 -3.36 -2.42
C GLY A 11 12.96 -3.65 -3.09
N TYR A 12 12.98 -4.56 -4.05
CA TYR A 12 14.17 -4.89 -4.84
C TYR A 12 14.72 -3.65 -5.58
N ASP A 13 13.87 -2.91 -6.30
CA ASP A 13 14.29 -1.75 -7.10
C ASP A 13 14.83 -0.58 -6.26
N MET A 14 14.38 -0.50 -4.99
CA MET A 14 14.81 0.53 -4.05
C MET A 14 15.91 0.07 -3.10
N ASN A 15 16.37 -1.18 -3.20
CA ASN A 15 17.25 -1.81 -2.22
C ASN A 15 16.74 -1.61 -0.78
N TYR A 16 15.45 -1.88 -0.59
CA TYR A 16 14.70 -1.67 0.64
C TYR A 16 13.84 -2.90 0.95
N GLU A 17 13.71 -3.27 2.22
CA GLU A 17 12.84 -4.37 2.65
C GLU A 17 11.53 -3.81 3.20
N PRO A 18 10.41 -3.90 2.47
CA PRO A 18 9.13 -3.36 2.93
C PRO A 18 8.56 -4.19 4.08
N THR A 19 8.00 -3.52 5.09
CA THR A 19 7.37 -4.19 6.24
C THR A 19 5.88 -3.89 6.25
N ILE A 20 5.05 -4.95 6.21
CA ILE A 20 3.60 -4.85 6.46
C ILE A 20 3.39 -4.75 7.98
N THR A 21 2.70 -3.71 8.43
CA THR A 21 2.42 -3.49 9.86
C THR A 21 0.99 -3.79 10.26
N SER A 22 0.05 -3.75 9.31
CA SER A 22 -1.34 -4.11 9.54
C SER A 22 -1.93 -4.69 8.26
N GLY A 23 -2.77 -5.71 8.42
CA GLY A 23 -3.66 -6.26 7.40
C GLY A 23 -5.09 -6.28 7.92
N GLY A 24 -5.60 -7.46 8.30
CA GLY A 24 -6.96 -7.58 8.84
C GLY A 24 -7.12 -7.23 10.33
N ASP A 25 -6.07 -6.73 10.96
CA ASP A 25 -5.93 -6.50 12.40
C ASP A 25 -5.86 -5.01 12.75
N GLY A 26 -6.05 -4.67 14.04
CA GLY A 26 -6.01 -3.29 14.55
C GLY A 26 -7.39 -2.60 14.57
N GLU A 27 -7.38 -1.34 14.99
CA GLU A 27 -8.57 -0.47 14.99
C GLU A 27 -8.55 0.42 13.75
N HIS A 28 -9.61 0.31 12.94
CA HIS A 28 -9.79 1.07 11.70
C HIS A 28 -11.15 1.77 11.68
N MET A 29 -11.28 2.79 10.82
CA MET A 29 -12.56 3.49 10.68
C MET A 29 -13.69 2.57 10.20
N GLU A 30 -14.93 2.93 10.54
CA GLU A 30 -16.12 2.22 10.05
C GLU A 30 -16.10 2.15 8.52
N GLY A 31 -16.35 0.96 7.96
CA GLY A 31 -16.33 0.72 6.53
C GLY A 31 -14.95 0.42 5.91
N SER A 32 -13.86 0.51 6.69
CA SER A 32 -12.50 0.21 6.22
C SER A 32 -12.38 -1.16 5.55
N LEU A 33 -11.59 -1.21 4.47
CA LEU A 33 -11.28 -2.43 3.72
C LEU A 33 -10.32 -3.37 4.45
N HIS A 34 -9.64 -2.91 5.51
CA HIS A 34 -8.85 -3.77 6.40
C HIS A 34 -9.73 -4.89 6.99
N TYR A 35 -10.94 -4.57 7.45
CA TYR A 35 -11.88 -5.56 8.01
C TYR A 35 -12.34 -6.62 7.00
N LYS A 36 -12.11 -6.40 5.70
CA LYS A 36 -12.41 -7.35 4.63
C LYS A 36 -11.17 -8.08 4.11
N GLY A 37 -9.99 -7.81 4.68
CA GLY A 37 -8.71 -8.33 4.20
C GLY A 37 -8.30 -7.78 2.84
N LEU A 38 -8.77 -6.58 2.50
CA LEU A 38 -8.52 -5.91 1.22
C LEU A 38 -7.65 -4.66 1.35
N ALA A 39 -7.07 -4.41 2.52
CA ALA A 39 -6.15 -3.30 2.74
C ALA A 39 -4.96 -3.69 3.62
N TRP A 40 -3.87 -2.93 3.47
CA TRP A 40 -2.59 -3.14 4.14
C TRP A 40 -1.91 -1.81 4.44
N ASP A 41 -1.32 -1.72 5.63
CA ASP A 41 -0.43 -0.62 6.00
C ASP A 41 1.02 -1.06 5.95
N LEU A 42 1.86 -0.21 5.36
CA LEU A 42 3.30 -0.43 5.20
C LEU A 42 4.09 0.59 6.02
N ARG A 43 5.06 0.10 6.81
CA ARG A 43 6.06 0.97 7.45
C ARG A 43 7.03 1.48 6.41
N VAL A 44 7.20 2.79 6.34
CA VAL A 44 8.15 3.45 5.42
C VAL A 44 9.12 4.41 6.11
N ARG A 45 9.21 4.38 7.44
CA ARG A 45 10.08 5.27 8.21
C ARG A 45 11.53 5.24 7.73
N ASP A 46 12.02 4.04 7.46
CA ASP A 46 13.42 3.77 7.07
C ASP A 46 13.56 3.63 5.54
N CYS A 47 12.48 3.88 4.78
CA CYS A 47 12.54 3.94 3.33
C CYS A 47 13.24 5.24 2.89
N PRO A 48 14.27 5.16 2.03
CA PRO A 48 15.09 6.31 1.65
C PRO A 48 14.32 7.39 0.88
N ASP A 49 13.28 7.01 0.14
CA ASP A 49 12.43 7.92 -0.64
C ASP A 49 10.97 7.44 -0.61
N ARG A 50 10.25 7.83 0.45
CA ARG A 50 8.87 7.39 0.72
C ARG A 50 7.88 7.81 -0.38
N PRO A 51 7.89 9.06 -0.89
CA PRO A 51 7.04 9.43 -2.02
C PRO A 51 7.31 8.59 -3.27
N ARG A 52 8.58 8.29 -3.58
CA ARG A 52 8.92 7.44 -4.72
C ARG A 52 8.45 6.00 -4.51
N PHE A 53 8.59 5.46 -3.31
CA PHE A 53 8.08 4.13 -2.97
C PHE A 53 6.59 4.00 -3.25
N ALA A 54 5.78 4.93 -2.74
CA ALA A 54 4.33 4.93 -2.96
C ALA A 54 3.98 5.03 -4.45
N LYS A 55 4.65 5.92 -5.20
CA LYS A 55 4.44 6.08 -6.65
C LYS A 55 4.81 4.85 -7.47
N LEU A 56 5.90 4.16 -7.12
CA LEU A 56 6.30 2.93 -7.82
C LEU A 56 5.31 1.80 -7.53
N LEU A 57 4.87 1.68 -6.27
CA LEU A 57 3.89 0.66 -5.88
C LEU A 57 2.56 0.87 -6.60
N ASP A 58 2.06 2.10 -6.63
CA ASP A 58 0.89 2.50 -7.40
C ASP A 58 1.01 2.15 -8.89
N ALA A 59 2.11 2.58 -9.52
CA ALA A 59 2.34 2.33 -10.95
C ALA A 59 2.40 0.84 -11.31
N ILE A 60 2.94 -0.01 -10.43
CA ILE A 60 3.00 -1.46 -10.67
C ILE A 60 1.63 -2.11 -10.44
N LEU A 61 0.91 -1.73 -9.38
CA LEU A 61 -0.40 -2.31 -9.06
C LEU A 61 -1.47 -1.96 -10.10
N ASN A 62 -1.45 -0.72 -10.59
CA ASN A 62 -2.47 -0.18 -11.50
C ASN A 62 -2.03 -0.22 -12.98
N VAL A 63 -0.96 -0.93 -13.33
CA VAL A 63 -0.47 -0.99 -14.73
C VAL A 63 -1.49 -1.59 -15.70
N ALA A 64 -2.28 -2.56 -15.24
CA ALA A 64 -3.23 -3.30 -16.06
C ALA A 64 -4.69 -2.97 -15.75
N VAL A 65 -5.01 -2.75 -14.47
CA VAL A 65 -6.37 -2.45 -13.99
C VAL A 65 -6.28 -1.53 -12.79
N ASP A 66 -7.03 -0.42 -12.84
CA ASP A 66 -7.09 0.63 -11.81
C ASP A 66 -8.03 0.23 -10.66
N ASN A 67 -7.62 -0.76 -9.86
CA ASN A 67 -8.39 -1.30 -8.74
C ASN A 67 -7.69 -1.10 -7.39
N TRP A 68 -6.53 -0.45 -7.37
CA TRP A 68 -5.75 -0.25 -6.16
C TRP A 68 -5.66 1.23 -5.84
N ASP A 69 -5.88 1.57 -4.58
CA ASP A 69 -5.58 2.89 -4.07
C ASP A 69 -4.30 2.81 -3.22
N VAL A 70 -3.30 3.63 -3.53
CA VAL A 70 -2.04 3.74 -2.78
C VAL A 70 -1.91 5.14 -2.22
N LEU A 71 -2.01 5.27 -0.91
CA LEU A 71 -2.08 6.56 -0.21
C LEU A 71 -0.82 6.81 0.62
N TYR A 72 -0.23 7.99 0.43
CA TYR A 72 0.89 8.48 1.22
C TYR A 72 0.94 10.01 1.19
N GLY A 73 1.19 10.62 2.35
CA GLY A 73 1.47 12.05 2.47
C GLY A 73 0.25 12.94 2.70
N ASP A 74 -0.97 12.39 2.74
CA ASP A 74 -2.13 13.11 3.25
C ASP A 74 -2.14 13.12 4.80
N GLN A 75 -3.11 13.85 5.38
CA GLN A 75 -3.22 14.04 6.83
C GLN A 75 -3.39 12.74 7.65
N HIS A 76 -3.81 11.64 7.02
CA HIS A 76 -4.00 10.33 7.65
C HIS A 76 -2.83 9.37 7.37
N HIS A 77 -2.09 9.58 6.27
CA HIS A 77 -1.04 8.67 5.79
C HIS A 77 0.37 9.29 5.77
N LEU A 78 0.74 10.06 6.82
CA LEU A 78 2.05 10.72 6.92
C LEU A 78 3.21 9.79 7.34
N ASN A 79 2.91 8.73 8.08
CA ASN A 79 3.91 7.86 8.73
C ASN A 79 3.93 6.42 8.21
N HIS A 80 3.01 6.07 7.31
CA HIS A 80 2.87 4.78 6.65
C HIS A 80 2.35 4.98 5.23
N VAL A 81 2.52 3.98 4.37
CA VAL A 81 1.84 3.89 3.08
C VAL A 81 0.66 2.96 3.26
N HIS A 82 -0.53 3.44 2.96
CA HIS A 82 -1.74 2.63 2.97
C HIS A 82 -2.04 2.13 1.55
N VAL A 83 -2.43 0.87 1.42
CA VAL A 83 -2.73 0.23 0.14
C VAL A 83 -4.03 -0.54 0.27
N GLU A 84 -5.01 -0.27 -0.59
CA GLU A 84 -6.26 -1.01 -0.60
C GLU A 84 -6.67 -1.45 -2.00
N TYR A 85 -7.36 -2.58 -2.09
CA TYR A 85 -7.98 -3.09 -3.31
C TYR A 85 -9.46 -2.73 -3.31
N ASP A 86 -9.81 -1.70 -4.08
CA ASP A 86 -11.17 -1.21 -4.28
C ASP A 86 -11.53 -1.27 -5.78
N PRO A 87 -12.17 -2.36 -6.24
CA PRO A 87 -12.59 -2.47 -7.63
C PRO A 87 -13.52 -1.33 -8.03
N LYS A 88 -13.06 -0.46 -8.95
CA LYS A 88 -13.84 0.65 -9.48
C LYS A 88 -14.86 0.11 -10.48
N GLY A 89 -15.93 -0.49 -9.97
CA GLY A 89 -16.95 -1.16 -10.79
C GLY A 89 -18.01 -1.87 -9.94
N ARG A 90 -18.93 -1.09 -9.38
CA ARG A 90 -20.26 -1.56 -8.96
C ARG A 90 -21.33 -0.75 -9.67
#